data_AF-A0A9E5LYL1-F1
#
_entry.id   AF-A0A9E5LYL1-F1
#
_cell.length_a   1.000
_cell.length_b   1.000
_cell.length_c   1.000
_cell.angle_alpha   90.00
_cell.angle_beta   90.00
_cell.angle_gamma   90.00
#
_symmetry.space_group_name_H-M   'P 1'
#
loop_
_entity.id
_entity.type
_entity.pdbx_description
1 polymer ?
#
loop_
_entity_poly.entity_id
_entity_poly.type
_entity_poly.pdbx_seq_one_letter_code
_entity_poly.pdbx_strand_id
1 'polypeptide(L)'
;MKSRELKWLLQALAFGAIGLPLLIWIAGRVLLGPYANGGPLALWFDFLGELFRGSFAAWIVLLAPCVLLGLARVAWRSTRRRA
;
A
#
# COMPACT_ATOMS: atom_id res chain seq x y z
N MET A 1 15.52 -2.08 16.59
CA MET A 1 15.23 -2.52 15.20
C MET A 1 16.51 -2.50 14.39
N LYS A 2 16.89 -3.60 13.71
CA LYS A 2 18.05 -3.58 12.81
C LYS A 2 17.77 -2.65 11.62
N SER A 3 18.75 -1.86 11.19
CA SER A 3 18.64 -0.90 10.07
C SER A 3 18.08 -1.51 8.78
N ARG A 4 18.34 -2.80 8.52
CA ARG A 4 17.79 -3.55 7.38
C ARG A 4 16.27 -3.70 7.44
N GLU A 5 15.69 -3.96 8.60
CA GLU A 5 14.24 -4.16 8.72
C GLU A 5 13.48 -2.84 8.51
N LEU A 6 14.03 -1.74 9.01
CA LEU A 6 13.48 -0.41 8.77
C LEU A 6 13.50 -0.05 7.29
N LYS A 7 14.58 -0.36 6.56
CA LYS A 7 14.65 -0.14 5.09
C LYS A 7 13.52 -0.86 4.35
N TRP A 8 13.25 -2.12 4.67
CA TRP A 8 12.16 -2.88 4.05
C TRP A 8 10.78 -2.28 4.35
N LEU A 9 10.55 -1.86 5.60
CA LEU A 9 9.29 -1.22 5.97
C LEU A 9 9.10 0.13 5.27
N LEU A 10 10.15 0.94 5.16
CA LEU A 10 10.10 2.21 4.44
C LEU A 10 9.84 2.01 2.95
N GLN A 11 10.47 1.01 2.32
CA GLN A 11 10.20 0.68 0.92
C GLN A 11 8.76 0.20 0.70
N ALA A 12 8.23 -0.60 1.62
CA ALA A 12 6.85 -1.06 1.58
C ALA A 12 5.86 0.10 1.77
N LEU A 13 6.16 1.02 2.68
CA LEU A 13 5.35 2.21 2.89
C LEU A 13 5.38 3.13 1.66
N ALA A 14 6.55 3.33 1.06
CA ALA A 14 6.69 4.08 -0.19
C ALA A 14 5.91 3.43 -1.34
N PHE A 15 5.93 2.10 -1.42
CA PHE A 15 5.10 1.36 -2.37
C PHE A 15 3.59 1.55 -2.09
N GLY A 16 3.17 1.56 -0.82
CA GLY A 16 1.80 1.87 -0.43
C GLY A 16 1.37 3.29 -0.79
N ALA A 17 2.30 4.26 -0.68
CA ALA A 17 2.03 5.67 -0.97
C ALA A 17 2.04 6.01 -2.47
N ILE A 18 2.80 5.28 -3.29
CA ILE A 18 3.02 5.61 -4.71
C ILE A 18 2.54 4.49 -5.63
N GLY A 19 2.99 3.27 -5.37
CA GLY A 19 2.70 2.10 -6.20
C GLY A 19 1.21 1.71 -6.15
N LEU A 20 0.62 1.64 -4.96
CA LEU A 20 -0.78 1.24 -4.82
C LEU A 20 -1.78 2.21 -5.46
N PRO A 21 -1.69 3.55 -5.25
CA PRO A 21 -2.57 4.48 -5.96
C PRO A 21 -2.51 4.33 -7.49
N LEU A 22 -1.30 4.14 -8.04
CA LEU A 22 -1.14 3.92 -9.47
C LEU A 22 -1.79 2.60 -9.92
N LEU A 23 -1.59 1.52 -9.17
CA LEU A 23 -2.21 0.22 -9.47
C LEU A 23 -3.75 0.29 -9.36
N ILE A 24 -4.27 0.99 -8.36
CA ILE A 24 -5.71 1.22 -8.18
C ILE A 24 -6.26 2.00 -9.37
N TRP A 25 -5.56 3.04 -9.84
CA TRP A 25 -5.97 3.80 -11.02
C TRP A 25 -5.97 2.95 -12.29
N ILE A 26 -4.93 2.13 -12.52
CA ILE A 26 -4.87 1.24 -13.69
C ILE A 26 -6.00 0.21 -13.62
N ALA A 27 -6.19 -0.45 -12.47
CA ALA A 27 -7.24 -1.45 -12.28
C ALA A 27 -8.63 -0.83 -12.45
N GLY A 28 -8.88 0.32 -11.83
CA GLY A 28 -10.12 1.08 -12.00
C GLY A 28 -10.36 1.46 -13.46
N ARG A 29 -9.32 1.93 -14.16
CA ARG A 29 -9.43 2.28 -15.58
C ARG A 29 -9.79 1.09 -16.47
N VAL A 30 -9.16 -0.06 -16.23
CA VAL A 30 -9.39 -1.29 -17.00
C VAL A 30 -10.76 -1.90 -16.70
N LEU A 31 -11.20 -1.88 -15.44
CA LEU A 31 -12.40 -2.58 -14.98
C LEU A 31 -13.67 -1.72 -15.00
N LEU A 32 -13.54 -0.43 -14.70
CA LEU A 32 -14.66 0.50 -14.49
C LEU A 32 -14.71 1.63 -15.54
N GLY A 33 -13.68 1.74 -16.39
CA GLY A 33 -13.56 2.81 -17.36
C GLY A 33 -12.89 4.07 -16.79
N PRO A 34 -12.98 5.22 -17.48
CA PRO A 34 -12.27 6.43 -17.10
C PRO A 34 -12.56 6.90 -15.67
N TYR A 35 -11.52 7.23 -14.91
CA TYR A 35 -11.66 7.76 -13.56
C TYR A 35 -12.35 9.12 -13.59
N ALA A 36 -13.36 9.32 -12.73
CA ALA A 36 -14.24 10.49 -12.76
C ALA A 36 -13.50 11.82 -12.60
N ASN A 37 -12.48 11.85 -11.72
CA ASN A 37 -11.71 13.06 -11.45
C ASN A 37 -10.49 13.23 -12.39
N GLY A 38 -10.33 12.35 -13.39
CA GLY A 38 -9.35 12.48 -14.45
C GLY A 38 -8.16 11.51 -14.37
N GLY A 39 -6.95 12.06 -14.41
CA GLY A 39 -5.71 11.29 -14.58
C GLY A 39 -5.23 10.56 -13.32
N PRO A 40 -4.12 9.81 -13.43
CA PRO A 40 -3.54 9.08 -12.29
C PRO A 40 -3.11 9.99 -11.14
N LEU A 41 -2.65 11.22 -11.46
CA LEU A 41 -2.30 12.21 -10.44
C LEU A 41 -3.53 12.72 -9.67
N ALA A 42 -4.70 12.80 -10.31
CA ALA A 42 -5.93 13.20 -9.62
C ALA A 42 -6.28 12.18 -8.52
N LEU A 43 -6.26 10.89 -8.86
CA LEU A 43 -6.46 9.83 -7.87
C LEU A 43 -5.42 9.86 -6.76
N TRP A 44 -4.16 10.18 -7.09
CA TRP A 44 -3.11 10.28 -6.09
C TRP A 44 -3.35 11.43 -5.09
N PHE A 45 -3.75 12.61 -5.56
CA PHE A 45 -4.13 13.72 -4.68
C PHE A 45 -5.41 13.44 -3.89
N ASP A 46 -6.40 12.78 -4.49
CA ASP A 46 -7.61 12.32 -3.79
C ASP A 46 -7.24 11.37 -2.64
N PHE A 47 -6.36 10.40 -2.90
CA PHE A 47 -5.84 9.47 -1.90
C PHE A 47 -5.13 10.19 -0.74
N LEU A 48 -4.26 11.16 -1.04
CA LEU A 48 -3.63 11.96 0.01
C LEU A 48 -4.65 12.79 0.79
N GLY A 49 -5.62 13.39 0.11
CA GLY A 49 -6.70 14.14 0.74
C GLY A 49 -7.49 13.27 1.71
N GLU A 50 -7.85 12.04 1.32
CA GLU A 50 -8.50 11.05 2.17
C GLU A 50 -7.63 10.64 3.37
N LEU A 51 -6.32 10.49 3.17
CA LEU A 51 -5.39 10.18 4.25
C LEU A 51 -5.35 11.31 5.30
N PHE A 52 -5.27 12.57 4.87
CA PHE A 52 -5.32 13.74 5.74
C PHE A 52 -6.67 13.90 6.44
N ARG A 53 -7.76 13.47 5.80
CA ARG A 53 -9.11 13.41 6.41
C ARG A 53 -9.25 12.27 7.43
N GLY A 54 -8.23 11.43 7.60
CA GLY A 54 -8.27 10.30 8.53
C GLY A 54 -9.07 9.11 8.01
N SER A 55 -9.27 9.02 6.69
CA SER A 55 -10.03 7.93 6.06
C SER A 55 -9.40 6.58 6.34
N PHE A 56 -10.15 5.71 7.03
CA PHE A 56 -9.67 4.38 7.40
C PHE A 56 -9.29 3.54 6.16
N ALA A 57 -10.04 3.67 5.07
CA ALA A 57 -9.76 2.98 3.81
C ALA A 57 -8.40 3.41 3.22
N ALA A 58 -8.11 4.72 3.21
CA ALA A 58 -6.82 5.23 2.73
C ALA A 58 -5.65 4.73 3.60
N TRP A 59 -5.83 4.68 4.92
CA TRP A 59 -4.83 4.12 5.83
C TRP A 59 -4.60 2.62 5.62
N ILE A 60 -5.65 1.83 5.35
CA ILE A 60 -5.50 0.42 4.98
C ILE A 60 -4.64 0.30 3.72
N VAL A 61 -4.95 1.06 2.67
CA VAL A 61 -4.18 1.02 1.41
C VAL A 61 -2.72 1.36 1.67
N LEU A 62 -2.43 2.44 2.40
CA LEU A 62 -1.07 2.85 2.72
C LEU A 62 -0.28 1.78 3.49
N LEU A 63 -0.91 1.16 4.49
CA LEU A 63 -0.26 0.25 5.42
C LEU A 63 -0.29 -1.23 4.96
N ALA A 64 -1.12 -1.58 3.99
CA ALA A 64 -1.29 -2.96 3.53
C ALA A 64 0.04 -3.65 3.17
N PRO A 65 0.97 -3.03 2.41
CA PRO A 65 2.26 -3.67 2.10
C PRO A 65 3.10 -3.96 3.35
N CYS A 66 3.10 -3.04 4.33
CA CYS A 66 3.83 -3.20 5.59
C CYS A 66 3.24 -4.36 6.41
N VAL A 67 1.92 -4.43 6.51
CA VAL A 67 1.20 -5.49 7.24
C VAL A 67 1.46 -6.85 6.58
N LEU A 68 1.35 -6.93 5.26
CA LEU A 68 1.60 -8.17 4.51
C LEU A 68 3.04 -8.66 4.70
N LEU A 69 4.04 -7.78 4.63
CA LEU A 69 5.43 -8.16 4.90
C LEU A 69 5.64 -8.63 6.35
N GLY A 70 4.98 -7.99 7.31
CA GLY A 70 4.99 -8.40 8.72
C GLY A 70 4.43 -9.81 8.90
N LEU A 71 3.25 -10.07 8.34
CA LEU A 71 2.58 -11.37 8.38
C LEU A 71 3.41 -12.45 7.67
N ALA A 72 3.93 -12.16 6.48
CA ALA A 72 4.79 -13.08 5.73
C ALA A 72 6.05 -13.46 6.52
N ARG A 73 6.66 -12.49 7.21
CA ARG A 73 7.82 -12.74 8.08
C ARG A 73 7.45 -13.63 9.27
N VAL A 74 6.31 -13.41 9.91
CA VAL A 74 5.83 -14.23 11.02
C VAL A 74 5.54 -15.66 10.53
N ALA A 75 4.80 -15.81 9.44
CA ALA A 75 4.49 -17.10 8.83
C ALA A 75 5.77 -17.88 8.48
N TRP A 76 6.73 -17.22 7.82
CA TRP A 76 8.01 -17.83 7.47
C TRP A 76 8.78 -18.32 8.71
N ARG A 77 8.83 -17.52 9.78
CA ARG A 77 9.49 -17.90 11.03
C ARG A 77 8.77 -19.07 11.72
N SER A 78 7.44 -19.12 11.66
CA SER A 78 6.64 -20.21 12.23
C SER A 78 6.85 -21.53 11.49
N THR A 79 6.91 -21.51 10.15
CA THR A 79 7.19 -22.71 9.34
C THR A 79 8.60 -23.24 9.61
N ARG A 80 9.60 -22.35 9.69
CA ARG A 80 11.00 -22.74 9.96
C ARG A 80 11.27 -23.25 11.39
N ARG A 81 10.36 -23.02 12.34
CA ARG A 81 10.45 -23.55 13.71
C ARG A 81 9.82 -24.94 13.85
N ARG A 82 9.03 -25.38 12.86
CA ARG A 82 8.33 -26.67 12.84
C ARG A 82 9.03 -27.73 11.98
N ALA A 83 10.08 -27.36 11.25
CA ALA A 83 10.94 -28.23 10.46
C ALA A 83 12.31 -28.36 11.15
#